data_AF-A0A6P6F3E9-F1
#
_entry.id   AF-A0A6P6F3E9-F1
#
_cell.length_a   1.000
_cell.length_b   1.000
_cell.length_c   1.000
_cell.angle_alpha   90.00
_cell.angle_beta   90.00
_cell.angle_gamma   90.00
#
_symmetry.space_group_name_H-M   'P 1'
#
loop_
_entity.id
_entity.type
_entity.pdbx_description
1 polymer ?
#
loop_
_entity_poly.entity_id
_entity_poly.type
_entity_poly.pdbx_seq_one_letter_code
_entity_poly.pdbx_strand_id
1 'polypeptide(L)'
;MEVLRPQIITVEGRNYRKNPIQEKTYQHEENEEDFYPDSMEGADEPCEAYALEQTPQGFRSAVSAPCLLYKHIVGKRGDTKKKIEMETKTSITIPKPGQDGEIGENQSI
;
A
#
# COMPACT_ATOMS: atom_id res chain seq x y z
N MET A 1 -13.92 4.93 27.50
CA MET A 1 -14.29 5.35 26.14
C MET A 1 -14.14 4.13 25.23
N GLU A 2 -15.23 3.59 24.68
CA GLU A 2 -15.17 2.44 23.75
C GLU A 2 -14.89 2.93 22.32
N VAL A 3 -13.61 3.16 22.03
CA VAL A 3 -13.16 3.69 20.72
C VAL A 3 -13.44 2.72 19.56
N LEU A 4 -13.47 1.41 19.86
CA LEU A 4 -13.66 0.34 18.87
C LEU A 4 -15.14 0.04 18.55
N ARG A 5 -16.08 0.56 19.34
CA ARG A 5 -17.53 0.38 19.15
C ARG A 5 -18.31 1.67 19.44
N PRO A 6 -18.12 2.69 18.61
CA PRO A 6 -18.75 3.98 18.81
C PRO A 6 -20.26 3.92 18.49
N GLN A 7 -21.03 4.84 19.06
CA GLN A 7 -22.44 5.00 18.67
C GLN A 7 -22.52 5.57 17.25
N ILE A 8 -23.32 4.93 16.40
CA ILE A 8 -23.62 5.39 15.03
C ILE A 8 -24.95 6.14 15.08
N ILE A 9 -25.00 7.34 14.48
CA ILE A 9 -26.24 8.10 14.26
C ILE A 9 -26.45 8.33 12.76
N THR A 10 -27.70 8.30 12.31
CA THR A 10 -28.04 8.58 10.91
C THR A 10 -28.71 9.95 10.82
N VAL A 11 -28.15 10.84 10.02
CA VAL A 11 -28.70 12.17 9.73
C VAL A 11 -28.77 12.31 8.21
N GLU A 12 -29.97 12.55 7.68
CA GLU A 12 -30.21 12.73 6.23
C GLU A 12 -29.64 11.59 5.37
N GLY A 13 -29.75 10.35 5.87
CA GLY A 13 -29.25 9.15 5.18
C GLY A 13 -27.73 8.94 5.26
N ARG A 14 -26.99 9.83 5.94
CA ARG A 14 -25.55 9.69 6.19
C ARG A 14 -25.31 9.18 7.60
N ASN A 15 -24.39 8.24 7.74
CA ASN A 15 -24.04 7.62 9.03
C ASN A 15 -22.82 8.33 9.65
N TYR A 16 -22.95 8.74 10.90
CA TYR A 16 -21.93 9.45 11.66
C TYR A 16 -21.53 8.68 12.91
N ARG A 17 -20.24 8.75 13.24
CA ARG A 17 -19.70 8.24 14.49
C ARG A 17 -19.83 9.32 15.58
N LYS A 18 -20.68 9.11 16.57
CA LYS A 18 -20.80 10.05 17.70
C LYS A 18 -19.66 9.83 18.71
N ASN A 19 -18.69 10.74 18.70
CA ASN A 19 -17.67 10.80 19.74
C ASN A 19 -18.23 11.56 20.96
N PRO A 20 -18.12 11.01 22.19
CA PRO A 20 -18.42 11.76 23.39
C PRO A 20 -17.32 12.80 23.62
N ILE A 21 -17.48 13.99 23.04
CA ILE A 21 -16.61 15.14 23.29
C ILE A 21 -17.22 15.99 24.41
N GLN A 22 -16.37 16.50 25.31
CA GLN A 22 -16.76 17.58 26.21
C GLN A 22 -16.77 18.86 25.38
N GLU A 23 -17.92 19.53 25.28
CA GLU A 23 -18.07 20.78 24.55
C GLU A 23 -17.09 21.83 25.12
N LYS A 24 -16.06 22.16 24.33
CA LYS A 24 -15.33 23.41 24.48
C LYS A 24 -15.88 24.34 23.40
N THR A 25 -16.60 25.38 23.81
CA THR A 25 -17.10 26.43 22.92
C THR A 25 -15.90 27.14 22.30
N TYR A 26 -15.53 26.77 21.08
CA TYR A 26 -14.61 27.57 20.27
C TYR A 26 -15.45 28.58 19.47
N GLN A 27 -15.18 29.86 19.71
CA GLN A 27 -15.73 30.97 18.91
C GLN A 27 -15.23 30.78 17.47
N HIS A 28 -16.16 30.66 16.52
CA HIS A 28 -15.87 30.46 15.10
C HIS A 28 -15.61 31.83 14.48
N GLU A 29 -14.36 32.12 14.16
CA GLU A 29 -14.01 33.26 13.32
C GLU A 29 -14.19 32.83 11.85
N GLU A 30 -15.16 33.45 11.18
CA GLU A 30 -15.53 33.20 9.79
C GLU A 30 -14.40 33.68 8.86
N ASN A 31 -13.46 32.79 8.50
CA ASN A 31 -12.50 33.02 7.43
C ASN A 31 -12.99 32.29 6.18
N GLU A 32 -13.71 33.02 5.32
CA GLU A 32 -14.29 32.53 4.06
C GLU A 32 -13.27 32.40 2.90
N GLU A 33 -12.00 32.08 3.16
CA GLU A 33 -10.93 32.27 2.15
C GLU A 33 -10.14 31.02 1.73
N ASP A 34 -10.67 29.80 1.94
CA ASP A 34 -10.01 28.55 1.47
C ASP A 34 -10.99 27.56 0.81
N PHE A 35 -11.95 28.04 0.00
CA PHE A 35 -12.71 27.16 -0.89
C PHE A 35 -11.86 26.80 -2.12
N TYR A 36 -10.89 25.89 -1.93
CA TYR A 36 -10.36 25.13 -3.06
C TYR A 36 -11.50 24.24 -3.56
N PRO A 37 -11.98 24.39 -4.81
CA PRO A 37 -12.85 23.39 -5.39
C PRO A 37 -12.03 22.11 -5.47
N ASP A 38 -12.30 21.22 -4.51
CA ASP A 38 -11.80 19.86 -4.44
C ASP A 38 -12.32 19.12 -5.67
N SER A 39 -11.65 19.31 -6.81
CA SER A 39 -11.76 18.44 -7.97
C SER A 39 -11.03 17.13 -7.68
N MET A 40 -11.26 16.56 -6.50
CA MET A 40 -10.98 15.17 -6.20
C MET A 40 -12.12 14.35 -6.81
N GLU A 41 -12.17 14.32 -8.15
CA GLU A 41 -12.58 13.09 -8.81
C GLU A 41 -11.64 12.04 -8.25
N GLY A 42 -12.16 11.23 -7.33
CA GLY A 42 -11.52 9.99 -6.90
C GLY A 42 -11.46 9.05 -8.09
N ALA A 43 -10.62 9.39 -9.07
CA ALA A 43 -10.05 8.41 -9.95
C ALA A 43 -9.23 7.53 -9.02
N ASP A 44 -9.82 6.41 -8.61
CA ASP A 44 -9.09 5.24 -8.19
C ASP A 44 -8.15 4.92 -9.36
N GLU A 45 -6.96 5.53 -9.35
CA GLU A 45 -5.90 5.17 -10.26
C GLU A 45 -5.75 3.66 -10.10
N PRO A 46 -6.04 2.86 -11.14
CA PRO A 46 -5.98 1.43 -11.01
C PRO A 46 -4.55 1.12 -10.60
N CYS A 47 -4.38 0.62 -9.38
CA CYS A 47 -3.10 0.12 -8.90
C CYS A 47 -2.57 -0.78 -10.01
N GLU A 48 -1.50 -0.36 -10.72
CA GLU A 48 -1.00 -1.05 -11.90
C GLU A 48 -0.81 -2.52 -11.52
N ALA A 49 -1.74 -3.36 -11.98
CA ALA A 49 -1.77 -4.76 -11.62
C ALA A 49 -0.56 -5.38 -12.31
N TYR A 50 0.51 -5.61 -11.55
CA TYR A 50 1.69 -6.30 -12.06
C TYR A 50 1.25 -7.55 -12.81
N ALA A 51 1.72 -7.70 -14.06
CA ALA A 51 1.32 -8.82 -14.90
C ALA A 51 1.73 -10.14 -14.24
N LEU A 52 0.75 -10.92 -13.81
CA LEU A 52 0.96 -12.24 -13.23
C LEU A 52 0.94 -13.28 -14.35
N GLU A 53 2.03 -14.02 -14.46
CA GLU A 53 2.12 -15.19 -15.32
C GLU A 53 1.78 -16.45 -14.52
N GLN A 54 0.81 -17.23 -15.00
CA GLN A 54 0.54 -18.54 -14.43
C GLN A 54 1.58 -19.55 -14.91
N THR A 55 2.20 -20.25 -13.98
CA THR A 55 3.20 -21.29 -14.22
C THR A 55 2.65 -22.65 -13.76
N PRO A 56 3.23 -23.78 -14.19
CA PRO A 56 2.82 -25.10 -13.70
C PRO A 56 2.94 -25.28 -12.17
N GLN A 57 3.76 -24.46 -11.51
CA GLN A 57 4.07 -24.57 -10.08
C GLN A 57 3.43 -23.46 -9.24
N GLY A 58 2.70 -22.52 -9.85
CA GLY A 58 2.13 -21.36 -9.14
C GLY A 58 2.07 -20.11 -10.02
N PHE A 59 2.28 -18.95 -9.43
CA PHE A 59 2.29 -17.68 -10.14
C PHE A 59 3.68 -17.04 -10.10
N ARG A 60 3.98 -16.28 -11.16
CA ARG A 60 5.18 -15.47 -11.28
C ARG A 60 4.82 -14.03 -11.60
N SER A 61 5.59 -13.12 -11.03
CA SER A 61 5.58 -11.70 -11.41
C SER A 61 7.01 -11.25 -11.71
N ALA A 62 7.16 -10.28 -12.60
CA ALA A 62 8.41 -9.64 -12.90
C ALA A 62 8.31 -8.12 -12.66
N VAL A 63 9.32 -7.56 -12.01
CA VAL A 63 9.35 -6.12 -11.69
C VAL A 63 10.65 -5.51 -12.21
N SER A 64 10.53 -4.38 -12.88
CA SER A 64 11.67 -3.57 -13.31
C SER A 64 12.19 -2.75 -12.13
N ALA A 65 13.49 -2.88 -11.85
CA ALA A 65 14.17 -2.07 -10.84
C ALA A 65 15.58 -1.72 -11.32
N PRO A 66 16.06 -0.48 -11.07
CA PRO A 66 17.44 -0.10 -11.36
C PRO A 66 18.45 -1.05 -10.71
N CYS A 67 19.44 -1.51 -11.47
CA CYS A 67 20.46 -2.46 -10.99
C CYS A 67 21.25 -1.95 -9.77
N LEU A 68 21.39 -0.63 -9.63
CA LEU A 68 21.99 0.04 -8.47
C LEU A 68 21.29 -0.31 -7.14
N LEU A 69 20.01 -0.68 -7.20
CA LEU A 69 19.19 -1.02 -6.04
C LEU A 69 19.28 -2.50 -5.66
N TYR A 70 19.80 -3.38 -6.52
CA TYR A 70 19.86 -4.82 -6.25
C TYR A 70 20.62 -5.12 -4.96
N LYS A 71 21.69 -4.37 -4.66
CA LYS A 71 22.44 -4.50 -3.40
C LYS A 71 21.59 -4.25 -2.15
N HIS A 72 20.59 -3.36 -2.24
CA HIS A 72 19.70 -3.01 -1.14
C HIS A 72 18.59 -4.04 -0.98
N ILE A 73 18.07 -4.58 -2.09
CA ILE A 73 17.08 -5.67 -2.10
C ILE A 73 17.70 -6.96 -1.54
N VAL A 74 18.93 -7.30 -1.97
CA VAL A 74 19.69 -8.44 -1.44
C VAL A 74 20.01 -8.22 0.04
N GLY A 75 20.49 -7.04 0.39
CA GLY A 75 20.95 -6.73 1.74
C GLY A 75 22.28 -7.38 2.10
N LYS A 76 22.74 -7.18 3.34
CA LYS A 76 23.99 -7.75 3.84
C LYS A 76 23.87 -9.28 3.82
N ARG A 77 24.80 -9.99 3.15
CA ARG A 77 24.80 -11.46 3.03
C ARG A 77 23.49 -12.09 2.51
N GLY A 78 22.62 -11.30 1.86
CA GLY A 78 21.31 -11.78 1.40
C GLY A 78 20.22 -11.77 2.47
N ASP A 79 20.46 -11.19 3.65
CA ASP A 79 19.54 -11.28 4.79
C ASP A 79 18.19 -10.59 4.50
N THR A 80 18.19 -9.45 3.80
CA THR A 80 16.96 -8.74 3.44
C THR A 80 16.10 -9.56 2.49
N LYS A 81 16.71 -10.07 1.41
CA LYS A 81 16.01 -10.94 0.45
C LYS A 81 15.42 -12.16 1.15
N LYS A 82 16.21 -12.87 1.96
CA LYS A 82 15.74 -14.07 2.69
C LYS A 82 14.60 -13.76 3.63
N LYS A 83 14.66 -12.62 4.31
CA LYS A 83 13.60 -12.17 5.22
C LYS A 83 12.30 -11.96 4.43
N ILE A 84 12.36 -11.27 3.30
CA ILE A 84 11.18 -11.05 2.44
C ILE A 84 10.62 -12.40 1.98
N GLU A 85 11.45 -13.26 1.37
CA GLU A 85 11.05 -14.59 0.91
C GLU A 85 10.38 -15.43 2.01
N MET A 86 10.92 -15.37 3.24
CA MET A 86 10.37 -16.08 4.39
C MET A 86 9.03 -15.50 4.87
N GLU A 87 8.89 -14.18 4.94
CA GLU A 87 7.70 -13.49 5.43
C GLU A 87 6.53 -13.59 4.44
N THR A 88 6.82 -13.52 3.14
CA THR A 88 5.82 -13.56 2.07
C THR A 88 5.58 -14.97 1.52
N LYS A 89 6.45 -15.93 1.88
CA LYS A 89 6.49 -17.28 1.28
C LYS A 89 6.66 -17.24 -0.24
N THR A 90 7.40 -16.25 -0.73
CA THR A 90 7.79 -16.13 -2.15
C THR A 90 9.27 -16.43 -2.31
N SER A 91 9.71 -16.64 -3.55
CA SER A 91 11.12 -16.77 -3.92
C SER A 91 11.46 -15.66 -4.89
N ILE A 92 12.51 -14.89 -4.62
CA ILE A 92 12.91 -13.72 -5.42
C ILE A 92 14.17 -14.08 -6.21
N THR A 93 14.16 -13.85 -7.52
CA THR A 93 15.30 -14.09 -8.41
C THR A 93 15.80 -12.77 -8.97
N ILE A 94 17.05 -12.43 -8.66
CA ILE A 94 17.71 -11.19 -9.10
C ILE A 94 18.72 -11.56 -10.21
N PRO A 95 18.72 -10.86 -11.35
CA PRO A 95 19.67 -11.09 -12.42
C PRO A 95 21.11 -10.91 -11.95
N LYS A 96 22.03 -11.73 -12.48
CA LYS A 96 23.46 -11.56 -12.20
C LYS A 96 23.98 -10.31 -12.93
N PRO A 97 24.94 -9.57 -12.36
CA PRO A 97 25.57 -8.46 -13.08
C PRO A 97 26.22 -8.99 -14.37
N GLY A 98 25.75 -8.51 -15.53
CA GLY A 98 26.13 -8.99 -16.87
C GLY A 98 25.08 -9.86 -17.57
N GLN A 99 23.93 -10.15 -16.93
CA GLN A 99 22.73 -10.67 -17.56
C GLN A 99 21.63 -9.59 -17.49
N ASP A 100 21.12 -9.16 -18.64
CA ASP A 100 19.92 -8.34 -18.71
C ASP A 100 18.69 -9.19 -18.34
N GLY A 101 17.87 -8.73 -17.39
CA GLY A 101 16.64 -9.42 -16.99
C GLY A 101 15.87 -8.67 -15.90
N GLU A 102 14.57 -8.94 -15.80
CA GLU A 102 13.70 -8.43 -14.74
C GLU A 102 13.82 -9.27 -13.46
N ILE A 103 13.55 -8.68 -12.29
CA ILE A 103 13.52 -9.42 -11.02
C ILE A 103 12.25 -10.27 -10.99
N GLY A 104 12.37 -11.60 -10.94
CA GLY A 104 11.23 -12.52 -10.95
C GLY A 104 10.92 -13.09 -9.57
N GLU A 105 9.67 -12.99 -9.11
CA GLU A 105 9.21 -13.74 -7.93
C GLU A 105 8.55 -15.07 -8.35
N ASN A 106 8.94 -16.19 -7.74
CA ASN A 106 8.26 -17.48 -7.84
C ASN A 106 7.47 -17.72 -6.54
N GLN A 107 6.16 -17.94 -6.61
CA GLN A 107 5.40 -18.45 -5.46
C GLN A 107 5.58 -19.96 -5.37
N SER A 108 5.99 -20.48 -4.21
CA SER A 108 5.96 -21.92 -3.90
C SER A 108 4.77 -22.23 -2.99
N ILE A 109 4.06 -23.31 -3.32
CA ILE A 109 2.89 -23.87 -2.64
C ILE A 109 3.29 -24.46 -1.28
#